data_AF-A0A5B8JAM3-F1
#
_entry.id   AF-A0A5B8JAM3-F1
#
_cell.length_a   1.000
_cell.length_b   1.000
_cell.length_c   1.000
_cell.angle_alpha   90.00
_cell.angle_beta   90.00
_cell.angle_gamma   90.00
#
_symmetry.space_group_name_H-M   'P 1'
#
loop_
_entity.id
_entity.type
_entity.pdbx_description
1 polymer ?
#
loop_
_entity_poly.entity_id
_entity_poly.type
_entity_poly.pdbx_seq_one_letter_code
_entity_poly.pdbx_strand_id
1 'polypeptide(L)'
;MAAKPPARLRATTGVVTGFVLRLIRGSIPCTQAALAAALSIDLATVQGWESGRRPLGNTKAVALLGLRRRLSALGAAPAVLGLLDPAMEADQVISAALDPPDSAGPHPLGLWVHNRDTAHLLACALTGTVPQALAARLSGYRRMPSASAALLRSGERTDFFEHLRETADAAHPGDALLRRQAFYLVSYDRGAETASWTAQALLLHRGHLARRGWSEHWAQARSTAAALARLGDPQPLLDFIDRSLIGDDTAETANLNYWAYWLGGIRLPQSNDLFMQDRGPIAWDPIALMRGLVDGLPQAPGYVDLYTHTLWALLTAHPWLPQASPVLATDLTTRIERLIDGCGITPRVRRELAAVHYLLRDHT
;
A
#
# COMPACT_ATOMS: atom_id res chain seq x y z
N MET A 1 22.94 -9.90 -43.16
CA MET A 1 23.38 -9.67 -41.76
C MET A 1 22.30 -8.87 -41.06
N ALA A 2 21.42 -9.52 -40.29
CA ALA A 2 20.43 -8.84 -39.48
C ALA A 2 21.15 -8.13 -38.32
N ALA A 3 20.92 -6.82 -38.17
CA ALA A 3 21.49 -6.03 -37.10
C ALA A 3 21.04 -6.61 -35.75
N LYS A 4 22.01 -6.91 -34.88
CA LYS A 4 21.77 -7.34 -33.50
C LYS A 4 20.96 -6.23 -32.82
N PRO A 5 19.77 -6.50 -32.27
CA PRO A 5 18.99 -5.47 -31.59
C PRO A 5 19.84 -4.84 -30.47
N PRO A 6 19.71 -3.52 -30.22
CA PRO A 6 20.45 -2.87 -29.16
C PRO A 6 20.19 -3.62 -27.86
N ALA A 7 21.26 -3.87 -27.09
CA ALA A 7 21.13 -4.49 -25.78
C ALA A 7 20.17 -3.64 -24.94
N ARG A 8 18.98 -4.18 -24.63
CA ARG A 8 18.08 -3.55 -23.66
C ARG A 8 18.91 -3.29 -22.41
N LEU A 9 19.07 -2.02 -22.03
CA LEU A 9 19.63 -1.66 -20.74
C LEU A 9 18.74 -2.35 -19.72
N ARG A 10 19.26 -3.40 -19.06
CA ARG A 10 18.51 -4.11 -18.03
C ARG A 10 17.99 -3.08 -17.05
N ALA A 11 16.67 -3.02 -16.90
CA ALA A 11 16.00 -2.16 -15.93
C ALA A 11 16.68 -2.30 -14.58
N THR A 12 16.77 -1.20 -13.83
CA THR A 12 17.41 -1.21 -12.52
C THR A 12 16.53 -1.99 -11.55
N THR A 13 16.77 -3.30 -11.47
CA THR A 13 16.09 -4.18 -10.53
C THR A 13 16.67 -3.94 -9.13
N GLY A 14 15.86 -3.94 -8.07
CA GLY A 14 16.38 -3.87 -6.69
C GLY A 14 16.50 -2.47 -6.05
N VAL A 15 15.99 -1.41 -6.68
CA VAL A 15 16.09 -0.03 -6.17
C VAL A 15 15.36 0.12 -4.82
N VAL A 16 14.18 -0.47 -4.69
CA VAL A 16 13.35 -0.37 -3.50
C VAL A 16 13.97 -1.14 -2.35
N THR A 17 14.40 -2.39 -2.60
CA THR A 17 15.08 -3.21 -1.61
C THR A 17 16.41 -2.59 -1.18
N GLY A 18 17.17 -2.01 -2.11
CA GLY A 18 18.40 -1.28 -1.81
C GLY A 18 18.16 -0.06 -0.92
N PHE A 19 17.08 0.69 -1.15
CA PHE A 19 16.63 1.75 -0.25
C PHE A 19 16.31 1.24 1.15
N VAL A 20 15.52 0.15 1.28
CA VAL A 20 15.18 -0.42 2.59
C VAL A 20 16.42 -0.95 3.32
N LEU A 21 17.38 -1.56 2.62
CA LEU A 21 18.65 -1.96 3.23
C LEU A 21 19.45 -0.78 3.80
N ARG A 22 19.45 0.37 3.10
CA ARG A 22 20.05 1.60 3.63
C ARG A 22 19.29 2.13 4.85
N LEU A 23 17.97 1.97 4.92
CA LEU A 23 17.18 2.31 6.11
C LEU A 23 17.51 1.38 7.28
N ILE A 24 17.63 0.07 7.04
CA ILE A 24 18.02 -0.91 8.05
C ILE A 24 19.40 -0.56 8.58
N ARG A 25 20.37 -0.30 7.69
CA ARG A 25 21.69 0.19 8.09
C ARG A 25 21.64 1.58 8.72
N GLY A 26 20.65 2.42 8.43
CA GLY A 26 20.46 3.70 9.13
C GLY A 26 20.01 3.50 10.58
N SER A 27 19.27 2.41 10.86
CA SER A 27 18.82 2.03 12.20
C SER A 27 19.92 1.38 13.06
N ILE A 28 20.90 0.75 12.41
CA ILE A 28 22.10 0.22 13.06
C ILE A 28 23.21 1.27 12.93
N PRO A 29 23.86 1.80 13.97
CA PRO A 29 24.85 2.88 13.83
C PRO A 29 26.19 2.44 13.17
N CYS A 30 26.15 1.89 11.95
CA CYS A 30 27.27 1.30 11.22
C CYS A 30 27.42 1.84 9.80
N THR A 31 28.66 1.86 9.30
CA THR A 31 28.99 2.16 7.91
C THR A 31 28.80 0.93 7.02
N GLN A 32 28.85 1.09 5.69
CA GLN A 32 28.82 -0.07 4.78
C GLN A 32 29.99 -1.04 5.04
N ALA A 33 31.19 -0.52 5.33
CA ALA A 33 32.37 -1.33 5.64
C ALA A 33 32.20 -2.09 6.97
N ALA A 34 31.67 -1.42 8.00
CA ALA A 34 31.39 -2.06 9.28
C ALA A 34 30.30 -3.13 9.16
N LEU A 35 29.25 -2.86 8.37
CA LEU A 35 28.20 -3.84 8.09
C LEU A 35 28.75 -5.06 7.32
N ALA A 36 29.59 -4.84 6.32
CA ALA A 36 30.23 -5.90 5.55
C ALA A 36 31.07 -6.81 6.44
N ALA A 37 31.89 -6.22 7.31
CA ALA A 37 32.69 -6.95 8.30
C ALA A 37 31.80 -7.76 9.27
N ALA A 38 30.76 -7.15 9.83
CA ALA A 38 29.84 -7.79 10.77
C ALA A 38 29.03 -8.94 10.13
N LEU A 39 28.72 -8.83 8.84
CA LEU A 39 28.04 -9.88 8.08
C LEU A 39 29.00 -10.92 7.48
N SER A 40 30.31 -10.69 7.58
CA SER A 40 31.36 -11.51 6.97
C SER A 40 31.19 -11.65 5.45
N ILE A 41 30.88 -10.55 4.78
CA ILE A 41 30.74 -10.46 3.31
C ILE A 41 31.59 -9.31 2.78
N ASP A 42 31.84 -9.34 1.47
CA ASP A 42 32.62 -8.30 0.80
C ASP A 42 31.88 -6.95 0.76
N LEU A 43 32.63 -5.84 0.87
CA LEU A 43 32.08 -4.47 0.85
C LEU A 43 31.33 -4.19 -0.47
N ALA A 44 31.83 -4.67 -1.61
CA ALA A 44 31.15 -4.46 -2.89
C ALA A 44 29.81 -5.21 -2.96
N THR A 45 29.62 -6.26 -2.15
CA THR A 45 28.32 -6.93 -2.01
C THR A 45 27.32 -6.05 -1.30
N VAL A 46 27.67 -5.46 -0.15
CA VAL A 46 26.81 -4.50 0.57
C VAL A 46 26.49 -3.29 -0.31
N GLN A 47 27.49 -2.72 -0.99
CA GLN A 47 27.29 -1.60 -1.90
C GLN A 47 26.42 -1.98 -3.10
N GLY A 48 26.60 -3.18 -3.65
CA GLY A 48 25.77 -3.72 -4.72
C GLY A 48 24.31 -3.87 -4.31
N TRP A 49 24.05 -4.38 -3.11
CA TRP A 49 22.70 -4.51 -2.56
C TRP A 49 22.05 -3.15 -2.29
N GLU A 50 22.74 -2.24 -1.59
CA GLU A 50 22.19 -0.92 -1.24
C GLU A 50 21.96 0.00 -2.44
N SER A 51 22.69 -0.21 -3.54
CA SER A 51 22.50 0.52 -4.79
C SER A 51 21.49 -0.12 -5.74
N GLY A 52 20.96 -1.30 -5.42
CA GLY A 52 20.11 -2.10 -6.32
C GLY A 52 20.88 -2.83 -7.42
N ARG A 53 22.14 -2.47 -7.74
CA ARG A 53 22.92 -3.12 -8.82
C ARG A 53 23.07 -4.64 -8.65
N ARG A 54 22.95 -5.14 -7.43
CA ARG A 54 22.81 -6.56 -7.12
C ARG A 54 21.50 -6.75 -6.35
N PRO A 55 20.38 -7.07 -7.01
CA PRO A 55 19.09 -7.20 -6.33
C PRO A 55 19.15 -8.29 -5.26
N LEU A 56 18.68 -7.97 -4.06
CA LEU A 56 18.67 -8.94 -2.97
C LEU A 56 17.78 -10.15 -3.30
N GLY A 57 16.71 -9.96 -4.08
CA GLY A 57 15.82 -11.03 -4.56
C GLY A 57 16.50 -12.10 -5.41
N ASN A 58 17.68 -11.84 -5.97
CA ASN A 58 18.47 -12.85 -6.69
C ASN A 58 19.32 -13.73 -5.75
N THR A 59 19.29 -13.46 -4.44
CA THR A 59 20.03 -14.23 -3.43
C THR A 59 19.27 -15.50 -3.07
N LYS A 60 20.00 -16.59 -2.78
CA LYS A 60 19.39 -17.84 -2.29
C LYS A 60 18.56 -17.57 -1.03
N ALA A 61 17.37 -18.18 -0.94
CA ALA A 61 16.45 -18.00 0.19
C ALA A 61 17.11 -18.24 1.57
N VAL A 62 17.96 -19.27 1.69
CA VAL A 62 18.71 -19.56 2.92
C VAL A 62 19.64 -18.41 3.33
N ALA A 63 20.30 -17.79 2.36
CA ALA A 63 21.20 -16.66 2.62
C ALA A 63 20.42 -15.40 3.00
N LEU A 64 19.24 -15.17 2.42
CA LEU A 64 18.33 -14.10 2.83
C LEU A 64 17.83 -14.28 4.27
N LEU A 65 17.44 -15.49 4.65
CA LEU A 65 17.05 -15.82 6.03
C LEU A 65 18.21 -15.58 7.01
N GLY A 66 19.42 -16.00 6.64
CA GLY A 66 20.63 -15.74 7.40
C GLY A 66 20.91 -14.24 7.57
N LEU A 67 20.77 -13.47 6.49
CA LEU A 67 20.93 -12.02 6.50
C LEU A 67 19.94 -11.35 7.48
N ARG A 68 18.65 -11.69 7.42
CA ARG A 68 17.62 -11.14 8.32
C ARG A 68 17.95 -11.38 9.80
N ARG A 69 18.34 -12.61 10.14
CA ARG A 69 18.73 -12.97 11.52
C ARG A 69 19.94 -12.17 11.99
N ARG A 70 20.96 -12.03 11.14
CA ARG A 70 22.17 -11.25 11.47
C ARG A 70 21.88 -9.76 11.62
N LEU A 71 21.09 -9.16 10.72
CA LEU A 71 20.66 -7.77 10.83
C LEU A 71 19.88 -7.52 12.12
N SER A 72 18.97 -8.43 12.49
CA SER A 72 18.26 -8.37 13.76
C SER A 72 19.21 -8.46 14.96
N ALA A 73 20.20 -9.38 14.92
CA ALA A 73 21.19 -9.51 15.98
C ALA A 73 22.11 -8.28 16.12
N LEU A 74 22.32 -7.55 15.03
CA LEU A 74 23.05 -6.27 15.02
C LEU A 74 22.20 -5.08 15.52
N GLY A 75 20.95 -5.32 15.92
CA GLY A 75 20.06 -4.29 16.45
C GLY A 75 19.27 -3.53 15.38
N ALA A 76 19.09 -4.09 14.17
CA ALA A 76 18.16 -3.52 13.20
C ALA A 76 16.78 -3.32 13.81
N ALA A 77 16.19 -2.15 13.59
CA ALA A 77 14.84 -1.89 14.06
C ALA A 77 13.84 -2.87 13.41
N PRO A 78 13.05 -3.64 14.20
CA PRO A 78 12.15 -4.66 13.66
C PRO A 78 11.15 -4.10 12.64
N ALA A 79 10.64 -2.88 12.88
CA ALA A 79 9.70 -2.21 12.00
C ALA A 79 10.27 -1.95 10.59
N VAL A 80 11.57 -1.64 10.49
CA VAL A 80 12.23 -1.41 9.19
C VAL A 80 12.69 -2.71 8.56
N LEU A 81 13.16 -3.67 9.38
CA LEU A 81 13.52 -5.00 8.91
C LEU A 81 12.33 -5.76 8.30
N GLY A 82 11.12 -5.53 8.82
CA GLY A 82 9.88 -6.06 8.28
C GLY A 82 9.52 -5.55 6.88
N LEU A 83 10.12 -4.45 6.41
CA LEU A 83 9.88 -3.90 5.08
C LEU A 83 10.65 -4.60 3.96
N LEU A 84 11.55 -5.56 4.27
CA LEU A 84 12.32 -6.26 3.25
C LEU A 84 11.44 -7.06 2.28
N ASP A 85 10.45 -7.79 2.80
CA ASP A 85 9.57 -8.60 1.93
C ASP A 85 8.71 -7.69 1.03
N PRO A 86 8.01 -6.66 1.56
CA PRO A 86 7.32 -5.67 0.74
C PRO A 86 8.21 -4.94 -0.30
N ALA A 87 9.48 -4.69 0.03
CA ALA A 87 10.42 -4.05 -0.89
C ALA A 87 10.81 -4.96 -2.05
N MET A 88 10.99 -6.26 -1.78
CA MET A 88 11.27 -7.25 -2.81
C MET A 88 10.07 -7.47 -3.72
N GLU A 89 8.85 -7.48 -3.16
CA GLU A 89 7.61 -7.50 -3.96
C GLU A 89 7.50 -6.26 -4.86
N ALA A 90 7.78 -5.07 -4.31
CA ALA A 90 7.78 -3.83 -5.09
C ALA A 90 8.79 -3.87 -6.26
N ASP A 91 10.01 -4.34 -6.01
CA ASP A 91 11.01 -4.52 -7.07
C ASP A 91 10.57 -5.54 -8.13
N GLN A 92 9.84 -6.60 -7.74
CA GLN A 92 9.27 -7.57 -8.68
C GLN A 92 8.21 -6.95 -9.59
N VAL A 93 7.31 -6.14 -9.03
CA VAL A 93 6.28 -5.39 -9.80
C VAL A 93 6.94 -4.41 -10.77
N ILE A 94 7.94 -3.64 -10.31
CA ILE A 94 8.70 -2.71 -11.16
C ILE A 94 9.39 -3.48 -12.29
N SER A 95 10.03 -4.61 -11.98
CA SER A 95 10.73 -5.42 -12.99
C SER A 95 9.76 -5.98 -14.03
N ALA A 96 8.61 -6.49 -13.60
CA ALA A 96 7.61 -7.05 -14.51
C ALA A 96 6.99 -6.00 -15.45
N ALA A 97 6.85 -4.75 -14.99
CA ALA A 97 6.37 -3.65 -15.82
C ALA A 97 7.45 -3.13 -16.79
N LEU A 98 8.73 -3.10 -16.40
CA LEU A 98 9.81 -2.53 -17.23
C LEU A 98 10.46 -3.52 -18.20
N ASP A 99 10.54 -4.78 -17.80
CA ASP A 99 11.09 -5.87 -18.61
C ASP A 99 10.13 -7.05 -18.54
N PRO A 100 8.97 -6.95 -19.22
CA PRO A 100 7.97 -8.00 -19.19
C PRO A 100 8.59 -9.31 -19.69
N PRO A 101 8.35 -10.44 -19.00
CA PRO A 101 8.98 -11.71 -19.37
C PRO A 101 8.59 -12.13 -20.79
N ASP A 102 9.53 -12.71 -21.53
CA ASP A 102 9.32 -13.20 -22.90
C ASP A 102 8.21 -14.28 -23.00
N SER A 103 7.91 -14.95 -21.88
CA SER A 103 6.78 -15.87 -21.73
C SER A 103 5.61 -15.17 -21.04
N ALA A 104 4.39 -15.39 -21.53
CA ALA A 104 3.09 -14.91 -20.99
C ALA A 104 2.74 -15.49 -19.59
N GLY A 105 3.68 -15.43 -18.65
CA GLY A 105 3.43 -15.75 -17.25
C GLY A 105 2.54 -14.68 -16.61
N PRO A 106 1.85 -15.02 -15.51
CA PRO A 106 0.98 -14.08 -14.82
C PRO A 106 1.79 -12.89 -14.28
N HIS A 107 1.29 -11.67 -14.52
CA HIS A 107 1.88 -10.46 -13.96
C HIS A 107 1.79 -10.50 -12.42
N PRO A 108 2.82 -10.04 -11.66
CA PRO A 108 2.81 -10.09 -10.19
C PRO A 108 1.59 -9.41 -9.55
N LEU A 109 1.07 -8.36 -10.18
CA LEU A 109 -0.16 -7.68 -9.76
C LEU A 109 -1.41 -8.55 -9.81
N GLY A 110 -1.41 -9.66 -10.54
CA GLY A 110 -2.52 -10.62 -10.58
C GLY A 110 -2.35 -11.80 -9.63
N LEU A 111 -1.19 -11.92 -8.96
CA LEU A 111 -0.87 -13.11 -8.16
C LEU A 111 -1.38 -12.99 -6.74
N TRP A 112 -1.04 -11.90 -6.04
CA TRP A 112 -1.45 -11.64 -4.66
C TRP A 112 -1.91 -10.19 -4.49
N VAL A 113 -2.79 -10.00 -3.51
CA VAL A 113 -3.24 -8.69 -3.07
C VAL A 113 -2.09 -7.99 -2.36
N HIS A 114 -1.79 -6.75 -2.72
CA HIS A 114 -0.75 -5.97 -2.07
C HIS A 114 -1.29 -5.33 -0.79
N ASN A 115 -0.46 -5.36 0.24
CA ASN A 115 -0.70 -4.60 1.46
C ASN A 115 -0.22 -3.14 1.29
N ARG A 116 -0.49 -2.32 2.31
CA ARG A 116 -0.10 -0.92 2.33
C ARG A 116 1.41 -0.72 2.20
N ASP A 117 2.22 -1.60 2.78
CA ASP A 117 3.68 -1.43 2.79
C ASP A 117 4.28 -1.62 1.40
N THR A 118 3.85 -2.65 0.66
CA THR A 118 4.26 -2.86 -0.75
C THR A 118 3.81 -1.68 -1.61
N ALA A 119 2.54 -1.27 -1.46
CA ALA A 119 1.98 -0.14 -2.20
C ALA A 119 2.69 1.19 -1.90
N HIS A 120 3.07 1.44 -0.64
CA HIS A 120 3.75 2.66 -0.24
C HIS A 120 5.22 2.68 -0.68
N LEU A 121 5.90 1.54 -0.68
CA LEU A 121 7.26 1.44 -1.21
C LEU A 121 7.30 1.63 -2.73
N LEU A 122 6.33 1.07 -3.46
CA LEU A 122 6.11 1.38 -4.88
C LEU A 122 5.86 2.88 -5.09
N ALA A 123 4.96 3.47 -4.32
CA ALA A 123 4.67 4.90 -4.39
C ALA A 123 5.93 5.77 -4.15
N CYS A 124 6.79 5.38 -3.21
CA CYS A 124 8.06 6.06 -2.95
C CYS A 124 8.99 5.99 -4.18
N ALA A 125 9.07 4.83 -4.84
CA ALA A 125 9.90 4.65 -6.02
C ALA A 125 9.40 5.42 -7.26
N LEU A 126 8.08 5.57 -7.36
CA LEU A 126 7.43 6.27 -8.48
C LEU A 126 7.43 7.79 -8.28
N THR A 127 7.13 8.27 -7.08
CA THR A 127 6.91 9.70 -6.82
C THR A 127 8.12 10.40 -6.20
N GLY A 128 9.09 9.65 -5.68
CA GLY A 128 10.21 10.18 -4.90
C GLY A 128 9.80 10.73 -3.53
N THR A 129 8.54 10.56 -3.13
CA THR A 129 7.99 11.03 -1.86
C THR A 129 7.77 9.84 -0.95
N VAL A 130 8.33 9.87 0.27
CA VAL A 130 8.03 8.84 1.28
C VAL A 130 6.59 9.04 1.76
N PRO A 131 5.70 8.04 1.62
CA PRO A 131 4.35 8.15 2.15
C PRO A 131 4.37 8.41 3.65
N GLN A 132 3.46 9.25 4.15
CA GLN A 132 3.48 9.71 5.55
C GLN A 132 3.44 8.55 6.56
N ALA A 133 2.73 7.45 6.26
CA ALA A 133 2.74 6.23 7.09
C ALA A 133 4.13 5.61 7.23
N LEU A 134 4.90 5.62 6.15
CA LEU A 134 6.26 5.15 6.16
C LEU A 134 7.17 6.18 6.84
N ALA A 135 6.98 7.48 6.58
CA ALA A 135 7.74 8.54 7.24
C ALA A 135 7.59 8.52 8.78
N ALA A 136 6.38 8.28 9.29
CA ALA A 136 6.10 8.17 10.71
C ALA A 136 6.82 6.98 11.37
N ARG A 137 6.96 5.85 10.65
CA ARG A 137 7.75 4.70 11.11
C ARG A 137 9.25 4.98 11.12
N LEU A 138 9.68 6.00 10.36
CA LEU A 138 11.08 6.32 10.14
C LEU A 138 11.57 7.56 10.89
N SER A 139 10.66 8.35 11.50
CA SER A 139 10.96 9.64 12.15
C SER A 139 11.92 9.56 13.34
N GLY A 140 12.19 8.36 13.88
CA GLY A 140 13.17 8.12 14.95
C GLY A 140 14.61 7.92 14.50
N TYR A 141 14.89 7.78 13.20
CA TYR A 141 16.23 7.42 12.71
C TYR A 141 17.04 8.65 12.25
N ARG A 142 18.15 8.94 12.93
CA ARG A 142 18.97 10.17 12.70
C ARG A 142 19.70 10.21 11.36
N ARG A 143 19.91 9.08 10.69
CA ARG A 143 20.64 8.97 9.41
C ARG A 143 19.76 8.30 8.37
N MET A 144 18.81 9.07 7.86
CA MET A 144 17.88 8.64 6.83
C MET A 144 18.51 8.83 5.44
N PRO A 145 18.58 7.77 4.60
CA PRO A 145 18.78 7.93 3.18
C PRO A 145 17.66 8.80 2.61
N SER A 146 18.00 9.71 1.68
CA SER A 146 17.01 10.50 0.97
C SER A 146 16.01 9.59 0.23
N ALA A 147 14.74 9.97 0.21
CA ALA A 147 13.69 9.32 -0.58
C ALA A 147 14.03 9.25 -2.08
N SER A 148 14.76 10.24 -2.57
CA SER A 148 15.29 10.28 -3.94
C SER A 148 16.20 9.10 -4.26
N ALA A 149 16.70 8.39 -3.24
CA ALA A 149 17.54 7.22 -3.41
C ALA A 149 16.75 5.96 -3.81
N ALA A 150 15.42 5.95 -3.63
CA ALA A 150 14.52 4.90 -4.12
C ALA A 150 13.87 5.24 -5.47
N LEU A 151 14.07 6.46 -5.97
CA LEU A 151 13.35 7.00 -7.11
C LEU A 151 13.83 6.37 -8.43
N LEU A 152 12.88 5.86 -9.22
CA LEU A 152 13.15 5.43 -10.59
C LEU A 152 13.59 6.62 -11.46
N ARG A 153 14.43 6.36 -12.46
CA ARG A 153 14.80 7.41 -13.41
C ARG A 153 13.57 7.87 -14.18
N SER A 154 13.57 9.11 -14.67
CA SER A 154 12.39 9.67 -15.33
C SER A 154 11.92 8.83 -16.53
N GLY A 155 12.83 8.27 -17.33
CA GLY A 155 12.49 7.36 -18.43
C GLY A 155 11.84 6.07 -17.93
N GLU A 156 12.52 5.36 -17.02
CA GLU A 156 11.98 4.15 -16.37
C GLU A 156 10.59 4.40 -15.75
N ARG A 157 10.35 5.56 -15.15
CA ARG A 157 9.03 5.88 -14.59
C ARG A 157 7.95 6.09 -15.66
N THR A 158 8.27 6.78 -16.75
CA THR A 158 7.33 6.96 -17.87
C THR A 158 6.97 5.59 -18.45
N ASP A 159 7.98 4.78 -18.77
CA ASP A 159 7.82 3.44 -19.33
C ASP A 159 7.00 2.55 -18.37
N PHE A 160 7.25 2.63 -17.05
CA PHE A 160 6.50 1.90 -16.04
C PHE A 160 5.00 2.21 -16.11
N PHE A 161 4.62 3.49 -16.13
CA PHE A 161 3.21 3.88 -16.16
C PHE A 161 2.54 3.55 -17.50
N GLU A 162 3.27 3.71 -18.61
CA GLU A 162 2.79 3.30 -19.94
C GLU A 162 2.48 1.81 -19.99
N HIS A 163 3.47 0.96 -19.72
CA HIS A 163 3.29 -0.50 -19.74
C HIS A 163 2.25 -0.98 -18.74
N LEU A 164 2.11 -0.30 -17.60
CA LEU A 164 1.09 -0.66 -16.60
C LEU A 164 -0.33 -0.38 -17.09
N ARG A 165 -0.54 0.71 -17.83
CA ARG A 165 -1.82 1.00 -18.50
C ARG A 165 -2.12 -0.04 -19.58
N GLU A 166 -1.15 -0.34 -20.43
CA GLU A 166 -1.28 -1.40 -21.45
C GLU A 166 -1.60 -2.77 -20.84
N THR A 167 -0.91 -3.12 -19.74
CA THR A 167 -1.15 -4.37 -19.01
C THR A 167 -2.55 -4.42 -18.42
N ALA A 168 -3.06 -3.30 -17.90
CA ALA A 168 -4.42 -3.22 -17.38
C ALA A 168 -5.48 -3.33 -18.49
N ASP A 169 -5.24 -2.73 -19.66
CA ASP A 169 -6.14 -2.76 -20.81
C ASP A 169 -6.15 -4.13 -21.50
N ALA A 170 -5.01 -4.84 -21.51
CA ALA A 170 -4.89 -6.19 -22.07
C ALA A 170 -5.41 -7.30 -21.13
N ALA A 171 -5.68 -7.00 -19.87
CA ALA A 171 -6.06 -7.97 -18.84
C ALA A 171 -7.43 -8.63 -19.15
N HIS A 172 -7.51 -9.96 -19.07
CA HIS A 172 -8.73 -10.72 -19.35
C HIS A 172 -9.76 -10.54 -18.23
N PRO A 173 -11.08 -10.79 -18.46
CA PRO A 173 -12.09 -10.62 -17.42
C PRO A 173 -11.77 -11.28 -16.06
N GLY A 174 -11.08 -12.43 -16.05
CA GLY A 174 -10.62 -13.10 -14.82
C GLY A 174 -9.49 -12.38 -14.04
N ASP A 175 -8.81 -11.42 -14.65
CA ASP A 175 -7.67 -10.68 -14.08
C ASP A 175 -8.11 -9.43 -13.29
N ALA A 176 -9.22 -9.54 -12.55
CA ALA A 176 -9.79 -8.42 -11.80
C ALA A 176 -8.81 -7.83 -10.77
N LEU A 177 -8.02 -8.69 -10.12
CA LEU A 177 -7.00 -8.27 -9.17
C LEU A 177 -5.90 -7.44 -9.86
N LEU A 178 -5.36 -7.94 -10.98
CA LEU A 178 -4.35 -7.22 -11.77
C LEU A 178 -4.87 -5.83 -12.14
N ARG A 179 -6.07 -5.74 -12.72
CA ARG A 179 -6.66 -4.45 -13.10
C ARG A 179 -6.75 -3.51 -11.91
N ARG A 180 -7.35 -3.93 -10.80
CA ARG A 180 -7.56 -3.01 -9.67
C ARG A 180 -6.25 -2.52 -9.05
N GLN A 181 -5.21 -3.36 -9.01
CA GLN A 181 -3.91 -2.96 -8.48
C GLN A 181 -3.16 -2.05 -9.46
N ALA A 182 -3.24 -2.34 -10.77
CA ALA A 182 -2.71 -1.46 -11.79
C ALA A 182 -3.37 -0.07 -11.73
N PHE A 183 -4.71 0.00 -11.64
CA PHE A 183 -5.45 1.25 -11.46
C PHE A 183 -4.99 2.04 -10.24
N TYR A 184 -4.85 1.36 -9.10
CA TYR A 184 -4.37 1.99 -7.89
C TYR A 184 -2.95 2.59 -8.08
N LEU A 185 -2.04 1.86 -8.72
CA LEU A 185 -0.68 2.32 -8.93
C LEU A 185 -0.57 3.44 -9.98
N VAL A 186 -1.33 3.35 -11.07
CA VAL A 186 -1.38 4.41 -12.11
C VAL A 186 -1.85 5.75 -11.52
N SER A 187 -2.70 5.73 -10.48
CA SER A 187 -3.13 6.98 -9.82
C SER A 187 -2.02 7.77 -9.09
N TYR A 188 -0.79 7.24 -9.01
CA TYR A 188 0.39 8.00 -8.59
C TYR A 188 1.01 8.84 -9.71
N ASP A 189 0.69 8.56 -10.97
CA ASP A 189 1.09 9.40 -12.09
C ASP A 189 0.23 10.66 -12.17
N ARG A 190 0.90 11.79 -12.37
CA ARG A 190 0.29 13.13 -12.51
C ARG A 190 0.35 13.62 -13.97
N GLY A 191 0.79 12.79 -14.90
CA GLY A 191 0.80 13.09 -16.33
C GLY A 191 -0.59 13.26 -16.94
N ALA A 192 -0.69 14.09 -17.98
CA ALA A 192 -1.94 14.37 -18.68
C ALA A 192 -2.55 13.13 -19.37
N GLU A 193 -1.70 12.22 -19.85
CA GLU A 193 -2.13 10.94 -20.42
C GLU A 193 -2.82 10.06 -19.39
N THR A 194 -2.30 10.00 -18.16
CA THR A 194 -2.93 9.22 -17.09
C THR A 194 -4.26 9.83 -16.68
N ALA A 195 -4.38 11.15 -16.66
CA ALA A 195 -5.68 11.80 -16.43
C ALA A 195 -6.71 11.37 -17.51
N SER A 196 -6.29 11.33 -18.78
CA SER A 196 -7.14 10.92 -19.90
C SER A 196 -7.53 9.44 -19.83
N TRP A 197 -6.56 8.56 -19.56
CA TRP A 197 -6.79 7.12 -19.39
C TRP A 197 -7.70 6.82 -18.19
N THR A 198 -7.48 7.50 -17.06
CA THR A 198 -8.32 7.34 -15.87
C THR A 198 -9.76 7.81 -16.12
N ALA A 199 -9.95 8.90 -16.88
CA ALA A 199 -11.29 9.34 -17.28
C ALA A 199 -12.01 8.30 -18.17
N GLN A 200 -11.30 7.65 -19.09
CA GLN A 200 -11.84 6.56 -19.91
C GLN A 200 -12.18 5.34 -19.06
N ALA A 201 -11.30 4.95 -18.15
CA ALA A 201 -11.54 3.86 -17.22
C ALA A 201 -12.74 4.12 -16.30
N LEU A 202 -12.94 5.36 -15.85
CA LEU A 202 -14.14 5.75 -15.12
C LEU A 202 -15.40 5.51 -15.97
N LEU A 203 -15.39 5.89 -17.25
CA LEU A 203 -16.53 5.63 -18.14
C LEU A 203 -16.81 4.12 -18.27
N LEU A 204 -15.77 3.30 -18.41
CA LEU A 204 -15.90 1.85 -18.52
C LEU A 204 -16.38 1.19 -17.22
N HIS A 205 -15.96 1.71 -16.07
CA HIS A 205 -16.26 1.14 -14.75
C HIS A 205 -17.43 1.81 -14.02
N ARG A 206 -18.09 2.80 -14.63
CA ARG A 206 -19.28 3.47 -14.08
C ARG A 206 -20.37 2.48 -13.67
N GLY A 207 -20.57 1.42 -14.46
CA GLY A 207 -21.53 0.37 -14.15
C GLY A 207 -21.22 -0.33 -12.81
N HIS A 208 -19.95 -0.56 -12.50
CA HIS A 208 -19.52 -1.19 -11.24
C HIS A 208 -19.69 -0.22 -10.05
N LEU A 209 -19.33 1.05 -10.23
CA LEU A 209 -19.49 2.10 -9.22
C LEU A 209 -20.97 2.41 -8.89
N ALA A 210 -21.87 2.19 -9.85
CA ALA A 210 -23.30 2.45 -9.67
C ALA A 210 -24.05 1.34 -8.91
N ARG A 211 -23.45 0.15 -8.73
CA ARG A 211 -24.10 -0.98 -8.06
C ARG A 211 -24.34 -0.66 -6.58
N ARG A 212 -25.40 -1.27 -6.03
CA ARG A 212 -25.71 -1.19 -4.61
C ARG A 212 -25.25 -2.46 -3.91
N GLY A 213 -24.71 -2.29 -2.72
CA GLY A 213 -24.22 -3.38 -1.87
C GLY A 213 -23.05 -4.17 -2.47
N TRP A 214 -22.82 -5.34 -1.90
CA TRP A 214 -21.76 -6.26 -2.34
C TRP A 214 -21.99 -6.76 -3.77
N SER A 215 -20.88 -6.97 -4.51
CA SER A 215 -20.87 -7.64 -5.81
C SER A 215 -19.49 -8.24 -6.10
N GLU A 216 -19.38 -9.11 -7.09
CA GLU A 216 -18.10 -9.67 -7.55
C GLU A 216 -17.10 -8.57 -8.01
N HIS A 217 -17.62 -7.43 -8.47
CA HIS A 217 -16.83 -6.28 -8.93
C HIS A 217 -16.57 -5.25 -7.82
N TRP A 218 -17.02 -5.51 -6.59
CA TRP A 218 -16.98 -4.54 -5.49
C TRP A 218 -15.55 -4.10 -5.15
N ALA A 219 -14.61 -5.04 -5.11
CA ALA A 219 -13.21 -4.74 -4.83
C ALA A 219 -12.57 -3.86 -5.92
N GLN A 220 -12.94 -4.07 -7.19
CA GLN A 220 -12.53 -3.22 -8.30
C GLN A 220 -13.16 -1.83 -8.18
N ALA A 221 -14.47 -1.74 -7.94
CA ALA A 221 -15.18 -0.47 -7.76
C ALA A 221 -14.55 0.37 -6.63
N ARG A 222 -14.27 -0.26 -5.49
CA ARG A 222 -13.60 0.39 -4.35
C ARG A 222 -12.23 0.96 -4.73
N SER A 223 -11.39 0.16 -5.39
CA SER A 223 -10.05 0.59 -5.80
C SER A 223 -10.09 1.70 -6.84
N THR A 224 -11.03 1.65 -7.80
CA THR A 224 -11.24 2.72 -8.80
C THR A 224 -11.68 4.01 -8.13
N ALA A 225 -12.66 3.95 -7.21
CA ALA A 225 -13.12 5.12 -6.47
C ALA A 225 -12.00 5.75 -5.64
N ALA A 226 -11.18 4.90 -4.99
CA ALA A 226 -10.01 5.35 -4.24
C ALA A 226 -8.96 6.03 -5.14
N ALA A 227 -8.64 5.42 -6.29
CA ALA A 227 -7.71 5.98 -7.27
C ALA A 227 -8.16 7.37 -7.76
N LEU A 228 -9.45 7.54 -8.05
CA LEU A 228 -10.03 8.81 -8.49
C LEU A 228 -9.95 9.89 -7.40
N ALA A 229 -10.24 9.54 -6.15
CA ALA A 229 -10.09 10.45 -5.01
C ALA A 229 -8.65 10.95 -4.88
N ARG A 230 -7.64 10.10 -5.10
CA ARG A 230 -6.22 10.51 -5.13
C ARG A 230 -5.89 11.47 -6.28
N LEU A 231 -6.57 11.31 -7.42
CA LEU A 231 -6.42 12.18 -8.58
C LEU A 231 -7.17 13.51 -8.43
N GLY A 232 -7.93 13.69 -7.35
CA GLY A 232 -8.61 14.95 -7.01
C GLY A 232 -10.11 14.93 -7.28
N ASP A 233 -10.69 13.79 -7.67
CA ASP A 233 -12.14 13.61 -7.79
C ASP A 233 -12.67 12.73 -6.63
N PRO A 234 -13.14 13.34 -5.52
CA PRO A 234 -13.62 12.58 -4.36
C PRO A 234 -15.02 12.00 -4.56
N GLN A 235 -15.82 12.49 -5.53
CA GLN A 235 -17.22 12.14 -5.65
C GLN A 235 -17.48 10.63 -5.87
N PRO A 236 -16.71 9.93 -6.74
CA PRO A 236 -16.85 8.48 -6.90
C PRO A 236 -16.63 7.69 -5.61
N LEU A 237 -15.76 8.18 -4.71
CA LEU A 237 -15.55 7.55 -3.40
C LEU A 237 -16.76 7.77 -2.49
N LEU A 238 -17.32 8.96 -2.45
CA LEU A 238 -18.54 9.25 -1.69
C LEU A 238 -19.71 8.39 -2.18
N ASP A 239 -19.92 8.35 -3.49
CA ASP A 239 -20.96 7.54 -4.14
C ASP A 239 -20.78 6.05 -3.85
N PHE A 240 -19.54 5.55 -3.89
CA PHE A 240 -19.23 4.16 -3.54
C PHE A 240 -19.63 3.87 -2.10
N ILE A 241 -19.27 4.73 -1.14
CA ILE A 241 -19.61 4.48 0.25
C ILE A 241 -21.13 4.55 0.45
N ASP A 242 -21.83 5.53 -0.14
CA ASP A 242 -23.30 5.65 -0.02
C ASP A 242 -24.06 4.46 -0.63
N ARG A 243 -23.59 3.92 -1.76
CA ARG A 243 -24.32 2.90 -2.51
C ARG A 243 -23.90 1.48 -2.16
N SER A 244 -22.60 1.28 -1.95
CA SER A 244 -21.98 -0.05 -1.88
C SER A 244 -21.54 -0.46 -0.48
N LEU A 245 -21.61 0.43 0.52
CA LEU A 245 -21.26 0.11 1.91
C LEU A 245 -22.47 0.23 2.84
N ILE A 246 -23.09 1.41 2.90
CA ILE A 246 -24.17 1.69 3.86
C ILE A 246 -25.31 0.68 3.71
N GLY A 247 -25.65 0.05 4.83
CA GLY A 247 -26.81 -0.85 4.92
C GLY A 247 -26.61 -2.23 4.29
N ASP A 248 -25.37 -2.59 3.94
CA ASP A 248 -25.01 -3.94 3.49
C ASP A 248 -23.91 -4.55 4.38
N ASP A 249 -24.32 -5.42 5.30
CA ASP A 249 -23.42 -6.12 6.23
C ASP A 249 -22.30 -6.90 5.53
N THR A 250 -22.55 -7.41 4.32
CA THR A 250 -21.54 -8.11 3.51
C THR A 250 -20.45 -7.16 3.09
N ALA A 251 -20.84 -6.00 2.59
CA ALA A 251 -19.90 -4.99 2.12
C ALA A 251 -19.13 -4.35 3.28
N GLU A 252 -19.79 -4.12 4.42
CA GLU A 252 -19.13 -3.62 5.63
C GLU A 252 -18.08 -4.61 6.14
N THR A 253 -18.44 -5.90 6.22
CA THR A 253 -17.48 -6.95 6.59
C THR A 253 -16.31 -7.02 5.60
N ALA A 254 -16.60 -6.93 4.30
CA ALA A 254 -15.58 -6.93 3.26
C ALA A 254 -14.63 -5.74 3.35
N ASN A 255 -15.15 -4.57 3.69
CA ASN A 255 -14.34 -3.39 3.91
C ASN A 255 -13.43 -3.55 5.13
N LEU A 256 -13.94 -4.07 6.25
CA LEU A 256 -13.14 -4.33 7.45
C LEU A 256 -12.04 -5.38 7.17
N ASN A 257 -12.38 -6.49 6.50
CA ASN A 257 -11.40 -7.50 6.10
C ASN A 257 -10.32 -6.94 5.16
N TYR A 258 -10.72 -6.13 4.18
CA TYR A 258 -9.74 -5.46 3.30
C TYR A 258 -8.83 -4.52 4.08
N TRP A 259 -9.37 -3.70 4.99
CA TRP A 259 -8.56 -2.79 5.80
C TRP A 259 -7.64 -3.53 6.77
N ALA A 260 -8.11 -4.62 7.37
CA ALA A 260 -7.28 -5.50 8.17
C ALA A 260 -6.12 -6.08 7.35
N TYR A 261 -6.35 -6.51 6.12
CA TYR A 261 -5.27 -6.94 5.23
C TYR A 261 -4.33 -5.79 4.85
N TRP A 262 -4.91 -4.68 4.37
CA TRP A 262 -4.17 -3.50 3.93
C TRP A 262 -3.22 -2.98 5.00
N LEU A 263 -3.67 -2.94 6.26
CA LEU A 263 -2.89 -2.43 7.40
C LEU A 263 -2.01 -3.50 8.08
N GLY A 264 -2.03 -4.75 7.60
CA GLY A 264 -1.19 -5.84 8.10
C GLY A 264 -1.74 -6.60 9.31
N GLY A 265 -3.03 -6.43 9.64
CA GLY A 265 -3.75 -7.23 10.62
C GLY A 265 -3.97 -8.67 10.17
N ILE A 266 -4.22 -8.89 8.87
CA ILE A 266 -4.15 -10.23 8.24
C ILE A 266 -2.75 -10.42 7.69
N ARG A 267 -2.02 -11.43 8.19
CA ARG A 267 -0.60 -11.65 7.88
C ARG A 267 -0.34 -12.59 6.70
N LEU A 268 -1.28 -13.48 6.42
CA LEU A 268 -1.12 -14.44 5.32
C LEU A 268 -1.43 -13.75 3.99
N PRO A 269 -0.58 -13.90 2.95
CA PRO A 269 -0.84 -13.39 1.62
C PRO A 269 -2.19 -13.89 1.09
N GLN A 270 -2.94 -13.02 0.43
CA GLN A 270 -4.22 -13.34 -0.19
C GLN A 270 -4.06 -13.37 -1.71
N SER A 271 -4.52 -14.45 -2.36
CA SER A 271 -4.34 -14.64 -3.81
C SER A 271 -5.40 -14.01 -4.68
N ASN A 272 -6.51 -13.59 -4.09
CA ASN A 272 -7.62 -12.94 -4.79
C ASN A 272 -8.44 -12.16 -3.76
N ASP A 273 -9.56 -11.58 -4.21
CA ASP A 273 -10.41 -10.72 -3.37
C ASP A 273 -11.47 -11.49 -2.56
N LEU A 274 -11.53 -12.83 -2.68
CA LEU A 274 -12.58 -13.64 -2.04
C LEU A 274 -12.47 -13.63 -0.51
N PHE A 275 -11.25 -13.47 0.03
CA PHE A 275 -11.04 -13.38 1.49
C PHE A 275 -11.83 -12.22 2.13
N MET A 276 -12.18 -11.19 1.35
CA MET A 276 -12.97 -10.07 1.88
C MET A 276 -14.36 -10.54 2.33
N GLN A 277 -14.92 -11.59 1.72
CA GLN A 277 -16.23 -12.12 2.08
C GLN A 277 -16.20 -13.02 3.33
N ASP A 278 -15.03 -13.31 3.89
CA ASP A 278 -14.93 -14.24 5.01
C ASP A 278 -15.63 -13.67 6.25
N ARG A 279 -16.65 -14.40 6.72
CA ARG A 279 -17.44 -14.10 7.92
C ARG A 279 -17.14 -15.07 9.07
N GLY A 280 -16.09 -15.89 8.94
CA GLY A 280 -15.64 -16.78 9.99
C GLY A 280 -15.19 -16.05 11.26
N PRO A 281 -14.72 -16.78 12.29
CA PRO A 281 -14.09 -16.16 13.45
C PRO A 281 -13.03 -15.16 13.00
N ILE A 282 -13.09 -13.93 13.54
CA ILE A 282 -12.28 -12.80 13.04
C ILE A 282 -10.81 -13.22 12.92
N ALA A 283 -10.32 -13.30 11.68
CA ALA A 283 -8.96 -13.76 11.37
C ALA A 283 -7.88 -12.71 11.72
N TRP A 284 -8.28 -11.57 12.26
CA TRP A 284 -7.45 -10.41 12.56
C TRP A 284 -7.87 -9.76 13.88
N ASP A 285 -6.95 -9.01 14.50
CA ASP A 285 -7.17 -8.35 15.79
C ASP A 285 -7.89 -7.00 15.61
N PRO A 286 -9.12 -6.81 16.16
CA PRO A 286 -9.84 -5.55 16.06
C PRO A 286 -9.14 -4.36 16.70
N ILE A 287 -8.34 -4.57 17.76
CA ILE A 287 -7.56 -3.50 18.40
C ILE A 287 -6.43 -3.05 17.47
N ALA A 288 -5.76 -4.00 16.79
CA ALA A 288 -4.73 -3.69 15.80
C ALA A 288 -5.32 -2.93 14.60
N LEU A 289 -6.50 -3.31 14.12
CA LEU A 289 -7.19 -2.58 13.06
C LEU A 289 -7.55 -1.14 13.50
N MET A 290 -8.16 -0.99 14.69
CA MET A 290 -8.48 0.33 15.23
C MET A 290 -7.24 1.22 15.30
N ARG A 291 -6.14 0.72 15.86
CA ARG A 291 -4.86 1.45 15.91
C ARG A 291 -4.40 1.89 14.53
N GLY A 292 -4.41 0.97 13.56
CA GLY A 292 -3.97 1.25 12.19
C GLY A 292 -4.82 2.32 11.50
N LEU A 293 -6.14 2.33 11.74
CA LEU A 293 -7.06 3.34 11.20
C LEU A 293 -6.85 4.70 11.88
N VAL A 294 -6.73 4.74 13.21
CA VAL A 294 -6.45 5.96 13.98
C VAL A 294 -5.15 6.59 13.50
N ASP A 295 -4.09 5.80 13.37
CA ASP A 295 -2.78 6.26 12.90
C ASP A 295 -2.82 6.77 11.45
N GLY A 296 -3.59 6.12 10.58
CA GLY A 296 -3.71 6.45 9.16
C GLY A 296 -4.61 7.65 8.86
N LEU A 297 -5.55 8.00 9.75
CA LEU A 297 -6.56 9.04 9.52
C LEU A 297 -5.97 10.41 9.12
N PRO A 298 -4.91 10.95 9.75
CA PRO A 298 -4.30 12.22 9.35
C PRO A 298 -3.50 12.15 8.04
N GLN A 299 -3.22 10.93 7.55
CA GLN A 299 -2.19 10.68 6.54
C GLN A 299 -2.73 10.55 5.12
N ALA A 300 -4.02 10.80 4.94
CA ALA A 300 -4.77 10.40 3.77
C ALA A 300 -5.85 11.45 3.41
N PRO A 301 -5.49 12.68 3.02
CA PRO A 301 -6.44 13.79 2.83
C PRO A 301 -7.53 13.52 1.77
N GLY A 302 -7.30 12.60 0.82
CA GLY A 302 -8.32 12.15 -0.14
C GLY A 302 -9.14 10.93 0.29
N TYR A 303 -8.93 10.41 1.50
CA TYR A 303 -9.54 9.17 1.99
C TYR A 303 -10.23 9.33 3.35
N VAL A 304 -10.31 10.55 3.88
CA VAL A 304 -10.86 10.82 5.21
C VAL A 304 -12.27 10.27 5.35
N ASP A 305 -13.11 10.38 4.32
CA ASP A 305 -14.47 9.83 4.33
C ASP A 305 -14.46 8.30 4.47
N LEU A 306 -13.60 7.60 3.72
CA LEU A 306 -13.49 6.14 3.79
C LEU A 306 -12.91 5.68 5.14
N TYR A 307 -11.90 6.37 5.68
CA TYR A 307 -11.36 6.07 7.01
C TYR A 307 -12.40 6.29 8.11
N THR A 308 -13.13 7.40 8.05
CA THR A 308 -14.19 7.73 9.02
C THR A 308 -15.27 6.66 9.01
N HIS A 309 -15.79 6.35 7.82
CA HIS A 309 -16.83 5.35 7.67
C HIS A 309 -16.36 3.97 8.15
N THR A 310 -15.12 3.60 7.85
CA THR A 310 -14.54 2.32 8.32
C THR A 310 -14.38 2.30 9.85
N LEU A 311 -13.98 3.40 10.49
CA LEU A 311 -13.93 3.52 11.95
C LEU A 311 -15.32 3.39 12.58
N TRP A 312 -16.32 4.03 11.97
CA TRP A 312 -17.72 3.89 12.40
C TRP A 312 -18.21 2.44 12.29
N ALA A 313 -17.98 1.78 11.15
CA ALA A 313 -18.34 0.38 10.94
C ALA A 313 -17.64 -0.55 11.95
N LEU A 314 -16.35 -0.33 12.21
CA LEU A 314 -15.57 -1.10 13.18
C LEU A 314 -16.12 -0.98 14.59
N LEU A 315 -16.40 0.25 15.05
CA LEU A 315 -16.90 0.50 16.40
C LEU A 315 -18.35 0.04 16.57
N THR A 316 -19.13 0.04 15.50
CA THR A 316 -20.49 -0.53 15.50
C THR A 316 -20.44 -2.05 15.59
N ALA A 317 -19.52 -2.70 14.87
CA ALA A 317 -19.33 -4.15 14.92
C ALA A 317 -18.67 -4.63 16.22
N HIS A 318 -17.82 -3.79 16.84
CA HIS A 318 -17.11 -4.09 18.09
C HIS A 318 -17.23 -2.96 19.11
N PRO A 319 -18.41 -2.77 19.75
CA PRO A 319 -18.66 -1.68 20.70
C PRO A 319 -17.76 -1.72 21.94
N TRP A 320 -17.15 -2.87 22.24
CA TRP A 320 -16.25 -3.07 23.37
C TRP A 320 -14.83 -2.48 23.15
N LEU A 321 -14.48 -2.09 21.91
CA LEU A 321 -13.14 -1.60 21.57
C LEU A 321 -12.66 -0.40 22.40
N PRO A 322 -13.49 0.63 22.67
CA PRO A 322 -13.07 1.77 23.47
C PRO A 322 -12.66 1.37 24.89
N GLN A 323 -13.37 0.40 25.50
CA GLN A 323 -13.06 -0.14 26.82
C GLN A 323 -11.78 -0.98 26.83
N ALA A 324 -11.58 -1.79 25.78
CA ALA A 324 -10.40 -2.64 25.67
C ALA A 324 -9.12 -1.84 25.40
N SER A 325 -9.21 -0.63 24.84
CA SER A 325 -8.06 0.23 24.62
C SER A 325 -8.38 1.73 24.82
N PRO A 326 -8.51 2.18 26.09
CA PRO A 326 -8.88 3.57 26.40
C PRO A 326 -7.91 4.61 25.81
N VAL A 327 -6.61 4.29 25.75
CA VAL A 327 -5.59 5.17 25.15
C VAL A 327 -5.87 5.45 23.67
N LEU A 328 -6.26 4.42 22.91
CA LEU A 328 -6.62 4.58 21.49
C LEU A 328 -7.94 5.33 21.33
N ALA A 329 -8.90 5.12 22.23
CA ALA A 329 -10.14 5.86 22.24
C ALA A 329 -9.89 7.36 22.48
N THR A 330 -9.04 7.71 23.46
CA THR A 330 -8.65 9.11 23.71
C THR A 330 -7.94 9.74 22.53
N ASP A 331 -6.95 9.06 21.93
CA ASP A 331 -6.25 9.58 20.75
C ASP A 331 -7.20 9.79 19.56
N LEU A 332 -8.11 8.83 19.33
CA LEU A 332 -9.14 8.97 18.31
C LEU A 332 -10.04 10.18 18.58
N THR A 333 -10.53 10.38 19.80
CA THR A 333 -11.33 11.55 20.19
C THR A 333 -10.59 12.86 19.87
N THR A 334 -9.34 13.00 20.30
CA THR A 334 -8.53 14.20 20.03
C THR A 334 -8.34 14.45 18.53
N ARG A 335 -8.18 13.41 17.73
CA ARG A 335 -8.05 13.54 16.26
C ARG A 335 -9.38 13.92 15.61
N ILE A 336 -10.49 13.36 16.07
CA ILE A 336 -11.85 13.69 15.59
C ILE A 336 -12.17 15.15 15.86
N GLU A 337 -11.90 15.65 17.07
CA GLU A 337 -12.12 17.05 17.43
C GLU A 337 -11.38 18.00 16.46
N ARG A 338 -10.09 17.76 16.23
CA ARG A 338 -9.28 18.53 15.26
C ARG A 338 -9.82 18.46 13.83
N LEU A 339 -10.37 17.31 13.44
CA LEU A 339 -10.94 17.12 12.11
C LEU A 339 -12.26 17.89 11.96
N ILE A 340 -13.16 17.80 12.94
CA ILE A 340 -14.46 18.49 12.93
C ILE A 340 -14.30 20.02 12.86
N ASP A 341 -13.26 20.53 13.51
CA ASP A 341 -12.88 21.96 13.50
C ASP A 341 -12.23 22.38 12.16
N GLY A 342 -11.77 21.43 11.35
CA GLY A 342 -11.18 21.68 10.04
C GLY A 342 -12.20 22.03 8.96
N CYS A 343 -11.82 22.92 8.05
CA CYS A 343 -12.57 23.17 6.82
C CYS A 343 -12.41 21.99 5.84
N GLY A 344 -13.51 21.54 5.22
CA GLY A 344 -13.47 20.55 4.12
C GLY A 344 -14.09 19.19 4.40
N ILE A 345 -14.73 19.00 5.56
CA ILE A 345 -15.45 17.76 5.88
C ILE A 345 -16.88 17.79 5.33
N THR A 346 -17.27 16.72 4.63
CA THR A 346 -18.64 16.55 4.12
C THR A 346 -19.66 16.47 5.28
N PRO A 347 -20.92 16.94 5.12
CA PRO A 347 -21.94 16.83 6.17
C PRO A 347 -22.15 15.38 6.65
N ARG A 348 -21.91 14.41 5.75
CA ARG A 348 -21.95 12.99 6.05
C ARG A 348 -20.85 12.58 7.03
N VAL A 349 -19.59 12.86 6.72
CA VAL A 349 -18.47 12.55 7.62
C VAL A 349 -18.64 13.23 8.95
N ARG A 350 -19.18 14.44 8.99
CA ARG A 350 -19.52 15.11 10.26
C ARG A 350 -20.51 14.29 11.11
N ARG A 351 -21.55 13.68 10.50
CA ARG A 351 -22.49 12.79 11.22
C ARG A 351 -21.85 11.50 11.69
N GLU A 352 -21.06 10.85 10.84
CA GLU A 352 -20.36 9.61 11.21
C GLU A 352 -19.32 9.87 12.31
N LEU A 353 -18.54 10.95 12.22
CA LEU A 353 -17.62 11.38 13.28
C LEU A 353 -18.35 11.69 14.59
N ALA A 354 -19.53 12.33 14.52
CA ALA A 354 -20.34 12.56 15.72
C ALA A 354 -20.85 11.26 16.33
N ALA A 355 -21.28 10.28 15.51
CA ALA A 355 -21.69 8.96 15.98
C ALA A 355 -20.52 8.18 16.59
N VAL A 356 -19.33 8.23 15.97
CA VAL A 356 -18.11 7.66 16.54
C VAL A 356 -17.78 8.31 17.88
N HIS A 357 -17.78 9.65 17.94
CA HIS A 357 -17.51 10.38 19.18
C HIS A 357 -18.51 10.03 20.28
N TYR A 358 -19.78 9.82 19.95
CA TYR A 358 -20.80 9.33 20.87
C TYR A 358 -20.49 7.91 21.38
N LEU A 359 -20.20 6.96 20.48
CA LEU A 359 -19.82 5.59 20.83
C LEU A 359 -18.57 5.52 21.71
N LEU A 360 -17.62 6.43 21.51
CA LEU A 360 -16.43 6.54 22.35
C LEU A 360 -16.79 6.99 23.77
N ARG A 361 -17.73 7.92 23.93
CA ARG A 361 -18.13 8.46 25.26
C ARG A 361 -19.02 7.52 26.05
N ASP A 362 -19.91 6.78 25.41
CA ASP A 362 -20.81 5.82 26.09
C ASP A 362 -20.05 4.58 26.61
N HIS A 363 -18.80 4.40 26.19
CA HIS A 363 -17.98 3.22 26.50
C HIS A 363 -16.60 3.56 27.12
N THR A 364 -16.37 4.81 27.52
CA THR A 364 -15.26 5.21 28.41
C THR A 364 -15.80 5.63 29.75
#